data_AF-A0A8T5MJH5-F1
#
_entry.id   AF-A0A8T5MJH5-F1
#
_cell.length_a   1.000
_cell.length_b   1.000
_cell.length_c   1.000
_cell.angle_alpha   90.00
_cell.angle_beta   90.00
_cell.angle_gamma   90.00
#
_symmetry.space_group_name_H-M   'P 1'
#
loop_
_entity.id
_entity.type
_entity.pdbx_description
1 polymer ?
#
loop_
_entity_poly.entity_id
_entity_poly.type
_entity_poly.pdbx_seq_one_letter_code
_entity_poly.pdbx_strand_id
1 'polypeptide(L)' 'MVKGVDFFNSLEHLEPRCPKCKVKIVWGENTMWSDESETQVCKDCGSKLE' A
#
# COMPACT_ATOMS: atom_id res chain seq x y z
N MET A 1 -31.90 -15.71 13.87
CA MET A 1 -31.11 -15.35 12.67
C MET A 1 -29.78 -14.80 13.16
N VAL A 2 -28.77 -15.66 13.27
CA VAL A 2 -27.42 -15.24 13.68
C VAL A 2 -26.83 -14.51 12.48
N LYS A 3 -26.72 -13.19 12.57
CA LYS A 3 -26.06 -12.37 11.55
C LYS A 3 -24.60 -12.82 11.50
N GLY A 4 -24.25 -13.49 10.41
CA GLY A 4 -22.87 -13.84 10.10
C GLY A 4 -22.03 -12.58 10.16
N VAL A 5 -21.06 -12.56 11.05
CA VAL A 5 -20.05 -11.52 11.11
C VAL A 5 -19.23 -11.70 9.83
N ASP A 6 -19.28 -10.72 8.93
CA ASP A 6 -18.46 -10.66 7.71
C ASP A 6 -16.98 -10.51 8.09
N PHE A 7 -16.36 -11.58 8.56
CA PHE A 7 -14.92 -11.69 8.87
C PHE A 7 -14.02 -11.64 7.63
N PHE A 8 -14.59 -11.44 6.43
CA PHE A 8 -13.87 -11.43 5.15
C PHE A 8 -13.66 -10.02 4.58
N ASN A 9 -13.81 -8.97 5.39
CA ASN A 9 -13.57 -7.58 4.94
C ASN A 9 -12.27 -6.97 5.50
N SER A 10 -11.31 -7.79 5.92
CA SER A 10 -10.02 -7.32 6.44
C SER A 10 -8.80 -7.81 5.66
N LEU A 11 -8.95 -8.79 4.76
CA LEU A 11 -7.84 -9.27 3.92
C LEU A 11 -7.56 -8.36 2.72
N GLU A 12 -8.57 -7.66 2.19
CA GLU A 12 -8.35 -6.66 1.11
C GLU A 12 -7.64 -5.39 1.61
N HIS A 13 -7.51 -5.22 2.93
CA HIS A 13 -6.80 -4.11 3.57
C HIS A 13 -5.33 -4.43 3.91
N LEU A 14 -4.86 -5.64 3.62
CA LEU A 14 -3.51 -6.10 3.97
C LEU A 14 -2.46 -5.79 2.89
N GLU A 15 -2.89 -5.38 1.70
CA GLU A 15 -1.97 -5.04 0.62
C GLU A 15 -1.87 -3.53 0.47
N PRO A 16 -0.80 -2.90 1.00
CA PRO A 16 -0.60 -1.46 0.81
C PRO A 16 -0.57 -1.18 -0.70
N ARG A 17 -1.29 -0.14 -1.15
CA ARG A 17 -1.29 0.30 -2.54
C ARG A 17 -0.83 1.74 -2.62
N CYS A 18 -0.16 2.12 -3.70
CA CYS A 18 0.24 3.50 -3.89
C CYS A 18 -1.02 4.38 -3.97
N PRO A 19 -1.13 5.47 -3.20
CA PRO A 19 -2.30 6.34 -3.24
C PRO A 19 -2.51 7.01 -4.60
N LYS A 20 -1.44 7.17 -5.40
CA LYS A 20 -1.48 7.88 -6.68
C LYS A 20 -1.73 6.97 -7.87
N CYS A 21 -0.90 5.94 -8.07
CA CYS A 21 -1.02 5.02 -9.21
C CYS A 21 -1.80 3.74 -8.89
N LYS A 22 -2.22 3.53 -7.63
CA LYS A 22 -2.96 2.34 -7.16
C LYS A 22 -2.25 1.00 -7.39
N VAL A 23 -0.96 1.04 -7.75
CA VAL A 23 -0.12 -0.17 -7.85
C VAL A 23 0.02 -0.80 -6.48
N LYS A 24 0.08 -2.13 -6.44
CA LYS A 24 0.37 -2.86 -5.21
C LYS A 24 1.79 -2.53 -4.75
N ILE A 25 1.90 -2.10 -3.49
CA ILE A 25 3.19 -1.81 -2.86
C ILE A 25 3.80 -3.11 -2.40
N VAL A 26 4.96 -3.39 -2.97
CA VAL A 26 5.84 -4.48 -2.55
C VAL A 26 7.13 -3.83 -2.08
N TRP A 27 7.31 -3.77 -0.76
CA TRP A 27 8.48 -3.19 -0.12
C TRP A 27 9.76 -3.88 -0.61
N GLY A 28 10.69 -3.10 -1.18
CA GLY A 28 11.94 -3.61 -1.74
C GLY A 28 11.89 -4.03 -3.22
N GLU A 29 10.72 -4.03 -3.84
CA GLU A 29 10.57 -4.30 -5.29
C GLU A 29 10.09 -3.04 -6.03
N ASN A 30 8.92 -2.54 -5.62
CA ASN A 30 8.23 -1.39 -6.24
C ASN A 30 8.24 -0.15 -5.35
N THR A 31 9.09 -0.14 -4.33
CA THR A 31 9.39 1.01 -3.47
C THR A 31 10.87 1.38 -3.59
N MET A 32 11.19 2.66 -3.46
CA MET A 32 12.57 3.13 -3.35
C MET A 32 12.67 4.10 -2.18
N TRP A 33 13.84 4.17 -1.55
CA TRP A 33 14.13 5.20 -0.56
C TRP A 33 14.40 6.54 -1.26
N SER A 34 13.73 7.60 -0.81
CA SER A 34 13.98 8.97 -1.25
C SER A 34 14.66 9.74 -0.12
N ASP A 35 15.92 10.13 -0.35
CA ASP A 35 16.74 10.88 0.62
C ASP A 35 16.16 12.27 0.89
N GLU A 36 15.63 12.94 -0.15
CA GLU A 36 15.04 14.28 -0.06
C GLU A 36 13.81 14.35 0.86
N SER A 37 13.06 13.25 0.95
CA SER A 37 11.82 13.18 1.74
C SER A 37 11.95 12.28 2.96
N GLU A 38 13.15 11.73 3.21
CA GLU A 38 13.46 10.78 4.29
C GLU A 38 12.39 9.68 4.41
N THR A 39 11.86 9.21 3.28
CA THR A 39 10.74 8.26 3.22
C THR A 39 10.84 7.34 2.02
N GLN A 40 10.06 6.27 2.05
CA GLN A 40 9.88 5.39 0.91
C GLN A 40 8.88 6.00 -0.07
N VAL A 41 9.23 5.96 -1.35
CA VAL A 41 8.37 6.40 -2.44
C VAL A 41 8.09 5.22 -3.37
N CYS A 42 6.93 5.26 -4.02
CA CYS A 42 6.58 4.32 -5.07
C CYS A 42 7.55 4.48 -6.24
N LYS A 43 8.15 3.37 -6.68
CA LYS A 43 9.09 3.36 -7.81
C LYS A 43 8.42 3.71 -9.15
N ASP A 44 7.14 3.38 -9.29
CA ASP A 44 6.36 3.60 -10.51
C ASP A 44 5.98 5.07 -10.75
N CYS A 45 5.57 5.78 -9.70
CA CYS A 45 5.03 7.13 -9.83
C CYS A 45 5.72 8.19 -8.96
N GLY A 46 6.71 7.79 -8.15
CA GLY A 46 7.46 8.68 -7.26
C GLY A 46 6.66 9.22 -6.07
N SER A 47 5.43 8.77 -5.86
CA SER A 47 4.62 9.23 -4.72
C SER A 47 5.13 8.66 -3.40
N LYS A 48 5.14 9.52 -2.38
CA LYS A 48 5.41 9.14 -0.99
C LYS A 48 4.43 8.07 -0.53
N LEU A 49 4.97 7.06 0.13
CA LEU A 49 4.23 5.98 0.77
C LEU A 49 4.23 6.32 2.26
N GLU A 50 3.11 6.85 2.73
CA GLU A 50 2.86 7.16 4.14
C GLU A 50 2.26 5.95 4.87
#